data_AF-A0A2N0QTP1-F1
#
_entry.id   AF-A0A2N0QTP1-F1
#
_cell.length_a   1.000
_cell.length_b   1.000
_cell.length_c   1.000
_cell.angle_alpha   90.00
_cell.angle_beta   90.00
_cell.angle_gamma   90.00
#
_symmetry.space_group_name_H-M   'P 1'
#
loop_
_entity.id
_entity.type
_entity.pdbx_description
1 polymer ?
#
loop_
_entity_poly.entity_id
_entity_poly.type
_entity_poly.pdbx_seq_one_letter_code
_entity_poly.pdbx_strand_id
1 'polypeptide(L)'
;MQVPYYFVADFEVILKTKKIQEYIPCSFAYIKVYYDGQLYSEKIYVRLNTAQRFIIEITQEVMAIYEEYKQSKPIIPLLPEEEEIYNNAEHCWVCEKEFERLEEKVRDHCHITDKYREAAHSAYNLQLQIKVGEMHIPVIFYNLSGYNSHRTRLLIIKVTVENCCFTNSFYLTFFLNSIG
;
A
#
# COMPACT_ATOMS: atom_id res chain seq x y z
N MET A 1 9.14 -1.19 4.56
CA MET A 1 8.65 -0.54 3.33
C MET A 1 7.34 0.16 3.68
N GLN A 2 7.33 1.49 3.65
CA GLN A 2 6.08 2.26 3.74
C GLN A 2 5.31 2.05 2.43
N VAL A 3 3.98 1.99 2.50
CA VAL A 3 3.09 1.84 1.35
C VAL A 3 2.29 3.12 1.24
N PRO A 4 2.07 3.65 0.03
CA PRO A 4 1.46 4.96 -0.13
C PRO A 4 0.00 4.98 0.31
N TYR A 5 -0.72 3.88 0.08
CA TYR A 5 -2.13 3.75 0.41
C TYR A 5 -2.41 2.44 1.14
N TYR A 6 -3.54 2.43 1.85
CA TYR A 6 -4.20 1.23 2.33
C TYR A 6 -5.72 1.37 2.19
N PHE A 7 -6.41 0.24 2.17
CA PHE A 7 -7.87 0.23 2.16
C PHE A 7 -8.39 -0.22 3.51
N VAL A 8 -9.46 0.43 3.94
CA VAL A 8 -10.27 0.02 5.08
C VAL A 8 -11.58 -0.51 4.52
N ALA A 9 -11.93 -1.77 4.77
CA ALA A 9 -13.10 -2.40 4.19
C ALA A 9 -13.99 -3.08 5.23
N ASP A 10 -15.27 -3.22 4.89
CA ASP A 10 -16.24 -3.96 5.68
C ASP A 10 -17.26 -4.66 4.77
N PHE A 11 -17.83 -5.77 5.26
CA PHE A 11 -18.85 -6.55 4.55
C PHE A 11 -20.07 -6.78 5.45
N GLU A 12 -21.26 -6.60 4.87
CA GLU A 12 -22.49 -7.11 5.46
C GLU A 12 -22.82 -8.48 4.86
N VAL A 13 -23.35 -9.36 5.70
CA VAL A 13 -23.65 -10.75 5.36
C VAL A 13 -25.10 -11.11 5.69
N ILE A 14 -25.73 -11.88 4.81
CA ILE A 14 -27.06 -12.46 5.06
C ILE A 14 -26.87 -13.93 5.44
N LEU A 15 -27.47 -14.34 6.55
CA LEU A 15 -27.51 -15.73 6.99
C LEU A 15 -28.56 -16.52 6.21
N LYS A 16 -28.16 -17.61 5.55
CA LYS A 16 -29.06 -18.61 4.96
C LYS A 16 -29.12 -19.88 5.81
N THR A 17 -30.31 -20.11 6.38
CA THR A 17 -30.83 -21.35 7.01
C THR A 17 -30.41 -21.72 8.45
N LYS A 18 -31.27 -22.50 9.13
CA LYS A 18 -31.19 -22.86 10.56
C LYS A 18 -30.37 -24.12 10.87
N LYS A 19 -29.92 -24.88 9.86
CA LYS A 19 -29.28 -26.21 10.07
C LYS A 19 -27.75 -26.18 9.84
N ILE A 20 -27.29 -25.33 8.92
CA ILE A 20 -25.89 -24.99 8.66
C ILE A 20 -25.87 -23.48 8.50
N GLN A 21 -25.05 -22.76 9.28
CA GLN A 21 -24.95 -21.31 9.17
C GLN A 21 -24.13 -20.96 7.93
N GLU A 22 -24.81 -20.70 6.80
CA GLU A 22 -24.17 -20.18 5.59
C GLU A 22 -24.33 -18.65 5.56
N TYR A 23 -23.21 -17.94 5.46
CA TYR A 23 -23.19 -16.48 5.43
C TYR A 23 -22.77 -16.02 4.04
N ILE A 24 -23.67 -15.30 3.38
CA ILE A 24 -23.44 -14.81 2.02
C ILE A 24 -23.26 -13.30 2.10
N PRO A 25 -22.10 -12.76 1.68
CA PRO A 25 -21.90 -11.33 1.55
C PRO A 25 -22.98 -10.71 0.65
N CYS A 26 -23.62 -9.64 1.13
CA CYS A 26 -24.69 -8.93 0.42
C CYS A 26 -24.34 -7.47 0.12
N SER A 27 -23.43 -6.89 0.90
CA SER A 27 -22.82 -5.61 0.59
C SER A 27 -21.39 -5.48 1.12
N PHE A 28 -20.66 -4.53 0.56
CA PHE A 28 -19.38 -4.09 1.10
C PHE A 28 -19.30 -2.57 1.11
N ALA A 29 -18.44 -2.06 1.98
CA ALA A 29 -17.94 -0.70 1.93
C ALA A 29 -16.41 -0.73 1.98
N TYR A 30 -15.73 0.19 1.30
CA TYR A 30 -14.32 0.44 1.55
C TYR A 30 -13.97 1.93 1.42
N ILE A 31 -12.93 2.33 2.14
CA ILE A 31 -12.33 3.66 2.10
C ILE A 31 -10.86 3.53 1.69
N LYS A 32 -10.44 4.31 0.69
CA LYS A 32 -9.02 4.46 0.35
C LYS A 32 -8.38 5.52 1.25
N VAL A 33 -7.32 5.14 1.95
CA VAL A 33 -6.60 6.00 2.91
C VAL A 33 -5.14 6.14 2.49
N TYR A 34 -4.62 7.35 2.55
CA TYR A 34 -3.21 7.64 2.30
C TYR A 34 -2.36 7.42 3.55
N TYR A 35 -1.05 7.29 3.40
CA TYR A 35 -0.15 6.96 4.51
C TYR A 35 -0.21 7.96 5.68
N ASP A 36 -0.61 9.20 5.42
CA ASP A 36 -0.76 10.28 6.41
C ASP A 36 -2.16 10.32 7.05
N GLY A 37 -3.04 9.39 6.70
CA GLY A 37 -4.41 9.31 7.18
C GLY A 37 -5.43 10.08 6.35
N GLN A 38 -5.04 10.75 5.26
CA GLN A 38 -5.98 11.43 4.37
C GLN A 38 -6.94 10.43 3.71
N LEU A 39 -8.24 10.70 3.80
CA LEU A 39 -9.30 9.90 3.19
C LEU A 39 -9.56 10.40 1.78
N TYR A 40 -9.59 9.50 0.79
CA TYR A 40 -9.77 9.87 -0.62
C TYR A 40 -11.18 9.60 -1.12
N SER A 41 -11.68 8.39 -0.92
CA SER A 41 -12.98 7.98 -1.45
C SER A 41 -13.57 6.83 -0.65
N GLU A 42 -14.87 6.93 -0.40
CA GLU A 42 -15.69 5.84 0.11
C GLU A 42 -16.46 5.21 -1.05
N LYS A 43 -16.50 3.87 -1.06
CA LYS A 43 -17.23 3.07 -2.03
C LYS A 43 -18.13 2.11 -1.31
N ILE A 44 -19.42 2.10 -1.68
CA ILE A 44 -20.42 1.20 -1.11
C ILE A 44 -21.07 0.43 -2.26
N TYR A 45 -21.26 -0.87 -2.07
CA TYR A 45 -21.91 -1.74 -3.05
C TYR A 45 -22.87 -2.71 -2.36
N VAL A 46 -24.12 -2.78 -2.82
CA VAL A 46 -25.16 -3.66 -2.27
C VAL A 46 -25.86 -4.41 -3.40
N ARG A 47 -25.47 -5.65 -3.74
CA ARG A 47 -26.12 -6.55 -4.72
C ARG A 47 -25.59 -7.99 -4.62
N LEU A 48 -26.20 -8.91 -5.38
CA LEU A 48 -25.67 -10.26 -5.64
C LEU A 48 -24.21 -10.21 -6.14
N ASN A 49 -23.44 -11.27 -5.87
CA ASN A 49 -22.01 -11.39 -6.23
C ASN A 49 -21.10 -10.34 -5.58
N THR A 50 -21.48 -9.85 -4.38
CA THR A 50 -20.75 -8.85 -3.59
C THR A 50 -19.25 -9.14 -3.48
N ALA A 51 -18.89 -10.38 -3.14
CA ALA A 51 -17.49 -10.77 -2.98
C ALA A 51 -16.70 -10.66 -4.29
N GLN A 52 -17.24 -11.15 -5.41
CA GLN A 52 -16.59 -11.04 -6.71
C GLN A 52 -16.41 -9.57 -7.13
N ARG A 53 -17.44 -8.74 -6.90
CA ARG A 53 -17.35 -7.31 -7.24
C ARG A 53 -16.28 -6.59 -6.40
N PHE A 54 -16.18 -6.92 -5.11
CA PHE A 54 -15.16 -6.37 -4.23
C PHE A 54 -13.74 -6.64 -4.75
N ILE A 55 -13.46 -7.88 -5.14
CA ILE A 55 -12.16 -8.28 -5.70
C ILE A 55 -11.83 -7.43 -6.93
N ILE A 56 -12.77 -7.30 -7.86
CA ILE A 56 -12.58 -6.53 -9.09
C ILE A 56 -12.26 -5.07 -8.78
N GLU A 57 -13.02 -4.42 -7.89
CA GLU A 57 -12.81 -3.00 -7.54
C GLU A 57 -11.47 -2.79 -6.85
N ILE A 58 -11.12 -3.59 -5.84
CA ILE A 58 -9.83 -3.48 -5.16
C ILE A 58 -8.67 -3.72 -6.13
N THR A 59 -8.76 -4.70 -7.02
CA THR A 59 -7.74 -4.91 -8.05
C THR A 59 -7.59 -3.69 -8.95
N GLN A 60 -8.69 -3.08 -9.39
CA GLN A 60 -8.64 -1.87 -10.21
C GLN A 60 -7.97 -0.69 -9.48
N GLU A 61 -8.28 -0.49 -8.20
CA GLU A 61 -7.65 0.54 -7.38
C GLU A 61 -6.15 0.27 -7.21
N VAL A 62 -5.74 -0.98 -6.96
CA VAL A 62 -4.33 -1.36 -6.86
C VAL A 62 -3.58 -1.12 -8.18
N MET A 63 -4.18 -1.47 -9.33
CA MET A 63 -3.58 -1.17 -10.64
C MET A 63 -3.44 0.33 -10.89
N ALA A 64 -4.42 1.14 -10.47
CA ALA A 64 -4.32 2.60 -10.59
C ALA A 64 -3.17 3.16 -9.74
N ILE A 65 -2.99 2.65 -8.52
CA ILE A 65 -1.85 3.02 -7.67
C ILE A 65 -0.53 2.57 -8.30
N TYR A 66 -0.47 1.38 -8.89
CA TYR A 66 0.73 0.89 -9.56
C TYR A 66 1.15 1.79 -10.73
N GLU A 67 0.19 2.22 -11.55
CA GLU A 67 0.47 3.17 -12.64
C GLU A 67 0.87 4.55 -12.11
N GLU A 68 0.32 5.01 -10.98
CA GLU A 68 0.74 6.26 -10.32
C GLU A 68 2.23 6.24 -9.92
N TYR A 69 2.72 5.11 -9.40
CA TYR A 69 4.11 4.96 -8.90
C TYR A 69 5.07 4.35 -9.92
N LYS A 70 4.64 4.16 -11.17
CA LYS A 70 5.46 3.59 -12.24
C LYS A 70 6.59 4.52 -12.69
N GLN A 71 6.39 5.83 -12.56
CA GLN A 71 7.39 6.84 -12.86
C GLN A 71 7.81 7.54 -11.57
N SER A 72 9.11 7.75 -11.39
CA SER A 72 9.63 8.53 -10.28
C SER A 72 9.15 9.98 -10.41
N LYS A 73 8.47 10.48 -9.39
CA LYS A 73 8.16 11.91 -9.28
C LYS A 73 9.46 12.68 -9.02
N PRO A 74 9.58 13.92 -9.52
CA PRO A 74 10.70 14.77 -9.14
C PRO A 74 10.60 15.12 -7.64
N ILE A 75 11.75 15.24 -7.00
CA ILE A 75 11.83 15.74 -5.62
C ILE A 75 11.17 17.12 -5.50
N ILE A 76 10.45 17.35 -4.40
CA ILE A 76 9.96 18.70 -4.08
C ILE A 76 11.18 19.62 -3.89
N PRO A 77 11.12 20.89 -4.34
CA PRO A 77 12.21 21.83 -4.10
C PRO A 77 12.61 21.86 -2.62
N LEU A 78 13.90 21.67 -2.34
CA LEU A 78 14.43 21.67 -0.98
C LEU A 78 14.23 23.04 -0.33
N LEU A 79 14.00 23.01 0.98
CA LEU A 79 14.10 24.19 1.82
C LEU A 79 15.58 24.64 1.91
N PRO A 80 15.86 25.93 2.18
CA PRO A 80 17.23 26.42 2.32
C PRO A 80 18.06 25.63 3.34
N GLU A 81 17.44 25.23 4.45
CA GLU A 81 18.10 24.44 5.50
C GLU A 81 18.43 23.01 5.02
N GLU A 82 17.54 22.40 4.23
CA GLU A 82 17.77 21.07 3.64
C GLU A 82 18.89 21.12 2.60
N GLU A 83 18.97 22.20 1.83
CA GLU A 83 20.02 22.42 0.85
C GLU A 83 21.38 22.62 1.54
N GLU A 84 21.42 23.29 2.69
CA GLU A 84 22.63 23.40 3.52
C GLU A 84 23.06 22.03 4.06
N ILE A 85 22.13 21.24 4.59
CA ILE A 85 22.39 19.86 5.05
C ILE A 85 22.95 19.02 3.89
N TYR A 86 22.31 19.09 2.72
CA TYR A 86 22.79 18.40 1.53
C TYR A 86 24.21 18.82 1.16
N ASN A 87 24.49 20.12 1.09
CA ASN A 87 25.81 20.63 0.69
C ASN A 87 26.91 20.20 1.67
N ASN A 88 26.63 20.24 2.97
CA ASN A 88 27.58 19.88 4.02
C ASN A 88 27.73 18.36 4.25
N ALA A 89 26.88 17.52 3.65
CA ALA A 89 26.99 16.07 3.82
C ALA A 89 28.28 15.50 3.20
N GLU A 90 29.16 14.94 4.03
CA GLU A 90 30.42 14.32 3.59
C GLU A 90 30.26 12.84 3.25
N HIS A 91 29.25 12.17 3.81
CA HIS A 91 29.03 10.74 3.68
C HIS A 91 27.64 10.43 3.12
N CYS A 92 27.55 9.33 2.36
CA CYS A 92 26.28 8.79 1.88
C CYS A 92 25.52 8.13 3.01
N TRP A 93 24.26 8.52 3.23
CA TRP A 93 23.43 7.96 4.31
C TRP A 93 23.09 6.46 4.15
N VAL A 94 23.22 5.93 2.92
CA VAL A 94 22.85 4.55 2.60
C VAL A 94 24.02 3.58 2.78
N CYS A 95 25.21 3.97 2.33
CA CYS A 95 26.40 3.11 2.36
C CYS A 95 27.48 3.58 3.33
N GLU A 96 27.25 4.72 3.98
CA GLU A 96 28.09 5.34 5.02
C GLU A 96 29.51 5.70 4.56
N LYS A 97 29.77 5.70 3.24
CA LYS A 97 31.06 6.08 2.65
C LYS A 97 31.08 7.54 2.23
N GLU A 98 32.27 8.13 2.27
CA GLU A 98 32.54 9.49 1.80
C GLU A 98 32.19 9.68 0.32
N PHE A 99 31.78 10.89 -0.05
CA PHE A 99 31.61 11.28 -1.44
C PHE A 99 32.97 11.60 -2.08
N GLU A 100 33.50 10.66 -2.87
CA GLU A 100 34.77 10.85 -3.58
C GLU A 100 34.64 11.87 -4.72
N ARG A 101 33.46 11.95 -5.34
CA ARG A 101 33.16 12.84 -6.47
C ARG A 101 31.82 13.53 -6.28
N LEU A 102 31.79 14.84 -6.53
CA LEU A 102 30.54 15.63 -6.44
C LEU A 102 29.47 15.15 -7.43
N GLU A 103 29.86 14.59 -8.58
CA GLU A 103 28.93 14.08 -9.60
C GLU A 103 28.13 12.85 -9.12
N GLU A 104 28.63 12.15 -8.10
CA GLU A 104 27.99 10.95 -7.57
C GLU A 104 27.03 11.28 -6.43
N LYS A 105 27.13 12.47 -5.84
CA LYS A 105 26.28 12.94 -4.75
C LYS A 105 24.94 13.40 -5.33
N VAL A 106 23.86 12.78 -4.87
CA VAL A 106 22.48 13.08 -5.29
C VAL A 106 21.58 13.30 -4.08
N ARG A 107 20.48 14.02 -4.29
CA ARG A 107 19.45 14.26 -3.27
C ARG A 107 18.48 13.08 -3.26
N ASP A 108 18.60 12.20 -2.26
CA ASP A 108 17.60 11.14 -2.05
C ASP A 108 16.32 11.74 -1.47
N HIS A 109 15.19 11.17 -1.85
CA HIS A 109 13.88 11.60 -1.36
C HIS A 109 12.95 10.42 -1.12
N CYS A 110 11.94 10.67 -0.30
CA CYS A 110 10.90 9.71 -0.07
C CYS A 110 9.96 9.63 -1.28
N HIS A 111 9.98 8.52 -2.00
CA HIS A 111 9.10 8.27 -3.15
C HIS A 111 7.59 8.26 -2.85
N ILE A 112 7.17 8.38 -1.59
CA ILE A 112 5.76 8.53 -1.20
C ILE A 112 5.44 10.00 -0.92
N THR A 113 6.32 10.72 -0.22
CA THR A 113 6.05 12.09 0.24
C THR A 113 6.70 13.16 -0.63
N ASP A 114 7.57 12.74 -1.55
CA ASP A 114 8.47 13.52 -2.39
C ASP A 114 9.43 14.45 -1.61
N LYS A 115 9.50 14.30 -0.28
CA LYS A 115 10.37 15.09 0.61
C LYS A 115 11.80 14.57 0.62
N TYR A 116 12.75 15.49 0.71
CA TYR A 116 14.16 15.19 0.89
C TYR A 116 14.38 14.28 2.11
N ARG A 117 15.29 13.32 1.95
CA ARG A 117 15.77 12.48 3.05
C ARG A 117 17.17 12.94 3.42
N GLU A 118 18.17 12.54 2.63
CA GLU A 118 19.58 12.83 2.88
C GLU A 118 20.39 12.75 1.57
N ALA A 119 21.69 13.06 1.63
CA ALA A 119 22.60 12.92 0.50
C ALA A 119 23.00 11.46 0.31
N ALA A 120 22.86 10.95 -0.92
CA ALA A 120 23.21 9.57 -1.25
C ALA A 120 24.12 9.52 -2.48
N HIS A 121 24.86 8.42 -2.62
CA HIS A 121 25.52 8.07 -3.87
C HIS A 121 24.45 7.68 -4.91
N SER A 122 24.58 8.15 -6.15
CA SER A 122 23.65 7.89 -7.25
C SER A 122 23.35 6.40 -7.44
N ALA A 123 24.37 5.55 -7.35
CA ALA A 123 24.25 4.11 -7.46
C ALA A 123 23.38 3.46 -6.37
N TYR A 124 23.41 4.00 -5.15
CA TYR A 124 22.59 3.50 -4.03
C TYR A 124 21.19 4.12 -4.04
N ASN A 125 21.07 5.39 -4.43
CA ASN A 125 19.79 6.08 -4.60
C ASN A 125 18.88 5.34 -5.59
N LEU A 126 19.43 4.83 -6.71
CA LEU A 126 18.67 4.03 -7.68
C LEU A 126 18.07 2.75 -7.08
N GLN A 127 18.68 2.19 -6.03
CA GLN A 127 18.20 0.97 -5.37
C GLN A 127 17.05 1.26 -4.37
N LEU A 128 16.87 2.52 -3.98
CA LEU A 128 15.83 2.97 -3.05
C LEU A 128 14.49 3.28 -3.73
N GLN A 129 14.41 3.11 -5.05
CA GLN A 129 13.18 3.30 -5.82
C GLN A 129 12.07 2.35 -5.37
N ILE A 130 10.83 2.83 -5.44
CA ILE A 130 9.67 1.96 -5.27
C ILE A 130 9.62 1.00 -6.45
N LYS A 131 9.81 -0.28 -6.15
CA LYS A 131 9.58 -1.35 -7.11
C LYS A 131 8.10 -1.68 -7.13
N VAL A 132 7.39 -1.18 -8.13
CA VAL A 132 5.93 -1.37 -8.27
C VAL A 132 5.53 -2.84 -8.19
N GLY A 133 6.30 -3.76 -8.81
CA GLY A 133 6.03 -5.20 -8.76
C GLY A 133 6.22 -5.85 -7.39
N GLU A 134 6.93 -5.20 -6.46
CA GLU A 134 7.13 -5.65 -5.08
C GLU A 134 6.22 -4.88 -4.09
N MET A 135 5.43 -3.90 -4.57
CA MET A 135 4.59 -3.07 -3.72
C MET A 135 3.33 -3.82 -3.27
N HIS A 136 3.23 -4.10 -1.97
CA HIS A 136 2.05 -4.72 -1.36
C HIS A 136 1.10 -3.65 -0.81
N ILE A 137 -0.18 -3.66 -1.20
CA ILE A 137 -1.15 -2.70 -0.69
C ILE A 137 -2.08 -3.40 0.31
N PRO A 138 -2.12 -2.98 1.59
CA PRO A 138 -2.91 -3.65 2.60
C PRO A 138 -4.40 -3.28 2.49
N VAL A 139 -5.25 -4.27 2.74
CA VAL A 139 -6.69 -4.11 2.93
C VAL A 139 -7.01 -4.59 4.34
N ILE A 140 -7.51 -3.68 5.16
CA ILE A 140 -7.82 -3.89 6.58
C ILE A 140 -9.33 -4.06 6.72
N PHE A 141 -9.77 -5.17 7.29
CA PHE A 141 -11.19 -5.40 7.55
C PHE A 141 -11.56 -5.03 8.98
N TYR A 142 -12.54 -4.12 9.13
CA TYR A 142 -12.98 -3.65 10.45
C TYR A 142 -13.94 -4.62 11.16
N ASN A 143 -14.58 -5.54 10.44
CA ASN A 143 -15.56 -6.41 11.05
C ASN A 143 -15.56 -7.84 10.47
N LEU A 144 -14.98 -8.77 11.22
CA LEU A 144 -15.43 -10.16 11.22
C LEU A 144 -16.00 -10.57 12.58
N SER A 145 -16.12 -9.62 13.52
CA SER A 145 -16.43 -9.87 14.93
C SER A 145 -17.88 -10.27 15.22
N GLY A 146 -18.77 -10.16 14.22
CA GLY A 146 -20.12 -10.73 14.27
C GLY A 146 -20.17 -12.26 14.17
N TYR A 147 -19.05 -12.93 13.86
CA TYR A 147 -18.95 -14.38 13.84
C TYR A 147 -18.56 -14.92 15.22
N ASN A 148 -19.57 -15.19 16.05
CA ASN A 148 -19.54 -16.04 17.25
C ASN A 148 -18.15 -16.31 17.86
N SER A 149 -17.49 -15.28 18.38
CA SER A 149 -16.58 -15.40 19.51
C SER A 149 -16.19 -14.01 20.00
N HIS A 150 -16.12 -13.86 21.31
CA HIS A 150 -15.75 -12.69 22.11
C HIS A 150 -14.36 -12.07 21.82
N ARG A 151 -13.93 -11.95 20.56
CA ARG A 151 -12.62 -11.41 20.18
C ARG A 151 -12.73 -10.54 18.94
N THR A 152 -12.56 -9.24 19.12
CA THR A 152 -12.27 -8.30 18.03
C THR A 152 -10.97 -8.74 17.36
N ARG A 153 -11.03 -9.36 16.17
CA ARG A 153 -9.85 -9.69 15.38
C ARG A 153 -9.76 -8.72 14.21
N LEU A 154 -8.73 -7.89 14.23
CA LEU A 154 -8.30 -7.11 13.06
C LEU A 154 -7.72 -8.10 12.05
N LEU A 155 -8.37 -8.28 10.90
CA LEU A 155 -7.81 -9.06 9.81
C LEU A 155 -7.10 -8.10 8.84
N ILE A 156 -5.77 -8.16 8.84
CA ILE A 156 -4.95 -7.44 7.85
C ILE A 156 -4.73 -8.38 6.68
N ILE A 157 -5.35 -8.09 5.54
CA ILE A 157 -5.15 -8.84 4.30
C ILE A 157 -4.10 -8.11 3.48
N LYS A 158 -3.01 -8.80 3.16
CA LYS A 158 -2.05 -8.30 2.17
C LYS A 158 -2.58 -8.62 0.78
N VAL A 159 -3.03 -7.60 0.06
CA VAL A 159 -3.35 -7.79 -1.36
C VAL A 159 -2.07 -7.64 -2.15
N THR A 160 -1.62 -8.76 -2.71
CA THR A 160 -0.54 -8.77 -3.70
C THR A 160 -1.19 -9.03 -5.04
N VAL A 161 -1.04 -8.10 -5.98
CA VAL A 161 -1.50 -8.36 -7.34
C VAL A 161 -0.34 -8.97 -8.11
N GLU A 162 -0.31 -10.29 -8.18
CA GLU A 162 0.65 -11.01 -9.02
C GLU A 162 0.17 -10.99 -10.46
N ASN A 163 1.01 -10.46 -11.36
CA ASN A 163 0.80 -10.54 -12.80
C ASN A 163 1.17 -11.97 -13.25
N CYS A 164 0.24 -12.92 -13.15
CA CYS A 164 0.47 -14.26 -13.65
C CYS A 164 0.35 -14.25 -15.18
N CYS A 165 1.49 -14.28 -15.89
CA CYS A 165 1.60 -14.21 -17.36
C CYS A 165 0.83 -15.28 -18.17
N PHE A 166 0.05 -16.17 -17.53
CA PHE A 166 -0.60 -17.31 -18.19
C PHE A 166 -2.12 -17.40 -18.01
N THR A 167 -2.74 -16.57 -17.17
CA THR A 167 -4.21 -16.51 -17.05
C THR A 167 -4.60 -15.11 -16.62
N ASN A 168 -5.56 -14.47 -17.30
CA ASN A 168 -6.21 -13.24 -16.83
C ASN A 168 -6.99 -13.50 -15.53
N SER A 169 -6.28 -13.76 -14.44
CA SER A 169 -6.83 -14.18 -13.15
C SER A 169 -5.96 -13.59 -12.06
N PHE A 170 -6.53 -12.65 -11.31
CA PHE A 170 -5.90 -12.03 -10.15
C PHE A 170 -6.15 -12.91 -8.92
N TYR A 171 -5.10 -13.35 -8.25
CA TYR A 171 -5.21 -14.09 -6.99
C TYR A 171 -5.03 -13.14 -5.80
N LEU A 172 -5.95 -13.22 -4.84
CA LEU A 172 -5.80 -12.57 -3.53
C LEU A 172 -5.16 -13.59 -2.57
N THR A 173 -3.96 -13.30 -2.11
CA THR A 173 -3.27 -14.14 -1.13
C THR A 173 -3.62 -13.69 0.28
N PHE A 174 -4.32 -14.54 1.03
CA PHE A 174 -4.75 -14.26 2.40
C PHE A 174 -3.65 -14.65 3.39
N PHE A 175 -3.13 -13.68 4.15
CA PHE A 175 -2.24 -13.95 5.29
C PHE A 175 -2.97 -13.66 6.59
N LEU A 176 -3.21 -14.70 7.39
CA LEU A 176 -3.73 -14.58 8.75
C LEU A 176 -2.56 -14.31 9.70
N ASN A 177 -2.32 -13.03 10.02
CA ASN A 177 -1.46 -12.69 11.14
C ASN A 177 -2.34 -12.44 12.35
N SER A 178 -2.35 -13.40 13.29
CA SER A 178 -2.87 -13.17 14.62
C SER A 178 -1.91 -12.24 15.36
N ILE A 179 -2.34 -11.02 15.66
CA ILE A 179 -1.67 -10.23 16.70
C ILE A 179 -2.08 -10.92 18.01
N GLY A 180 -1.12 -11.62 18.63
CA GLY A 180 -1.26 -12.28 19.92
C GLY A 180 -1.25 -11.28 21.06
#